data_AF-A0A9K3J3S3-F1
#
_entry.id   AF-A0A9K3J3S3-F1
#
_cell.length_a   1.000
_cell.length_b   1.000
_cell.length_c   1.000
_cell.angle_alpha   90.00
_cell.angle_beta   90.00
_cell.angle_gamma   90.00
#
_symmetry.space_group_name_H-M   'P 1'
#
loop_
_entity.id
_entity.type
_entity.pdbx_description
1 polymer ?
#
loop_
_entity_poly.entity_id
_entity_poly.type
_entity_poly.pdbx_seq_one_letter_code
_entity_poly.pdbx_strand_id
1 'polypeptide(L)'
;MDAAENSPPVRLAATRALKNALELDEACYRAHETVSVVFGATAETERADIRQAAFECLGSVVSTHYAVLEPYREILVERTINALEGDETALALPAIEFWSCICHEEMKLSRVGKSGHRFVETALTRLVSELLGTLLKQDRNDDNRKLAVAGGTCLGLVARTVRDAVIPLVRPFALENISNTDPRYRQAATRACGSYLEGVSVEYLDLPYLLTAMKEDQDRHVQATAQSCVIAVARKRIEDSPEKFSRKLALLRVFEHGSALVREKTMLAVGALACAIGPEFMTHMHLFSERLKTGLVDWNNHEVRFASYRVAGDLCRALDYKVLPFCEVFLRRIQVFYRDVTGQTPSS
;
A
#
# COMPACT_ATOMS: atom_id res chain seq x y z
N MET A 1 -25.72 12.58 21.91
CA MET A 1 -26.98 12.27 21.20
C MET A 1 -27.87 11.56 22.20
N ASP A 2 -29.08 12.06 22.43
CA ASP A 2 -30.08 11.24 23.10
C ASP A 2 -30.50 10.12 22.14
N ALA A 3 -30.52 8.87 22.61
CA ALA A 3 -31.00 7.73 21.82
C ALA A 3 -32.49 7.86 21.41
N ALA A 4 -33.20 8.86 21.97
CA ALA A 4 -34.60 9.18 21.69
C ALA A 4 -34.82 10.15 20.51
N GLU A 5 -33.76 10.74 19.93
CA GLU A 5 -33.91 11.69 18.82
C GLU A 5 -34.08 10.94 17.48
N ASN A 6 -35.32 10.90 16.99
CA ASN A 6 -35.70 10.10 15.82
C ASN A 6 -35.50 10.81 14.47
N SER A 7 -35.22 12.13 14.45
CA SER A 7 -35.12 12.89 13.21
C SER A 7 -33.84 12.55 12.43
N PRO A 8 -33.93 11.94 11.22
CA PRO A 8 -32.75 11.57 10.43
C PRO A 8 -31.75 12.71 10.12
N PRO A 9 -32.17 13.93 9.72
CA PRO A 9 -31.23 15.02 9.47
C PRO A 9 -30.52 15.49 10.73
N VAL A 10 -31.19 15.46 11.88
CA VAL A 10 -30.59 15.82 13.18
C VAL A 10 -29.56 14.77 13.58
N ARG A 11 -29.88 13.48 13.45
CA ARG A 11 -28.94 12.38 13.69
C ARG A 11 -27.71 12.46 12.78
N LEU A 12 -27.89 12.76 11.49
CA LEU A 12 -26.79 12.92 10.54
C LEU A 12 -25.89 14.11 10.91
N ALA A 13 -26.48 15.27 11.19
CA ALA A 13 -25.74 16.47 11.59
C ALA A 13 -24.98 16.24 12.90
N ALA A 14 -25.61 15.58 13.88
CA ALA A 14 -24.99 15.23 15.15
C ALA A 14 -23.82 14.24 14.97
N THR A 15 -23.96 13.23 14.12
CA THR A 15 -22.90 12.25 13.84
C THR A 15 -21.71 12.92 13.15
N ARG A 16 -21.95 13.82 12.20
CA ARG A 16 -20.87 14.60 11.55
C ARG A 16 -20.20 15.58 12.51
N ALA A 17 -20.98 16.25 13.36
CA ALA A 17 -20.44 17.12 14.39
C ALA A 17 -19.55 16.35 15.37
N LEU A 18 -19.98 15.14 15.74
CA LEU A 18 -19.21 14.25 16.61
C LEU A 18 -17.89 13.81 15.96
N LYS A 19 -17.89 13.48 14.66
CA LYS A 19 -16.65 13.19 13.91
C LYS A 19 -15.63 14.32 14.05
N ASN A 20 -16.04 15.55 13.74
CA ASN A 20 -15.16 16.71 13.79
C ASN A 20 -14.69 17.00 15.23
N ALA A 21 -15.57 16.77 16.21
CA ALA A 21 -15.23 16.95 17.61
C ALA A 21 -14.14 15.95 18.05
N LEU A 22 -14.24 14.68 17.63
CA LEU A 22 -13.26 13.64 17.95
C LEU A 22 -11.84 13.95 17.43
N GLU A 23 -11.71 14.81 16.42
CA GLU A 23 -10.42 15.24 15.88
C GLU A 23 -9.78 16.40 16.67
N LEU A 24 -10.53 17.06 17.57
CA LEU A 24 -10.11 18.33 18.20
C LEU A 24 -9.53 18.21 19.62
N ASP A 25 -9.90 17.22 20.44
CA ASP A 25 -9.45 17.14 21.84
C ASP A 25 -9.53 15.72 22.46
N GLU A 26 -8.43 15.16 22.97
CA GLU A 26 -8.41 13.85 23.65
C GLU A 26 -9.02 13.88 25.07
N ALA A 27 -9.10 15.04 25.71
CA ALA A 27 -9.40 15.16 27.15
C ALA A 27 -10.89 15.36 27.48
N CYS A 28 -11.72 15.72 26.50
CA CYS A 28 -13.10 16.16 26.74
C CYS A 28 -14.16 15.04 26.68
N TYR A 29 -13.76 13.80 26.39
CA TYR A 29 -14.71 12.74 26.07
C TYR A 29 -15.00 11.79 27.23
N ARG A 30 -16.30 11.58 27.46
CA ARG A 30 -16.79 10.33 28.06
C ARG A 30 -16.74 9.25 26.97
N ALA A 31 -15.54 8.72 26.73
CA ALA A 31 -15.26 7.82 25.61
C ALA A 31 -16.31 6.70 25.50
N HIS A 32 -16.73 6.09 26.62
CA HIS A 32 -17.74 5.03 26.61
C HIS A 32 -19.13 5.48 26.11
N GLU A 33 -19.58 6.69 26.46
CA GLU A 33 -20.88 7.22 26.01
C GLU A 33 -20.85 7.58 24.53
N THR A 34 -19.79 8.23 24.08
CA THR A 34 -19.56 8.55 22.66
C THR A 34 -19.53 7.29 21.81
N VAL A 35 -18.79 6.28 22.26
CA VAL A 35 -18.62 4.99 21.62
C VAL A 35 -19.97 4.25 21.52
N SER A 36 -20.74 4.19 22.62
CA SER A 36 -22.08 3.60 22.62
C SER A 36 -23.04 4.29 21.65
N VAL A 37 -22.98 5.62 21.53
CA VAL A 37 -23.83 6.40 20.62
C VAL A 37 -23.47 6.12 19.15
N VAL A 38 -22.18 6.11 18.82
CA VAL A 38 -21.73 5.80 17.46
C VAL A 38 -22.08 4.36 17.09
N PHE A 39 -22.01 3.42 18.04
CA PHE A 39 -22.43 2.03 17.82
C PHE A 39 -23.95 1.86 17.67
N GLY A 40 -24.76 2.57 18.45
CA GLY A 40 -26.20 2.60 18.21
C GLY A 40 -26.52 3.13 16.80
N ALA A 41 -25.79 4.17 16.36
CA ALA A 41 -25.96 4.72 15.02
C ALA A 41 -25.53 3.76 13.88
N THR A 42 -24.57 2.86 14.09
CA THR A 42 -24.24 1.82 13.08
C THR A 42 -25.21 0.64 13.08
N ALA A 43 -25.85 0.33 14.22
CA ALA A 43 -26.71 -0.84 14.38
C ALA A 43 -28.21 -0.57 14.15
N GLU A 44 -28.71 0.62 14.47
CA GLU A 44 -30.15 0.91 14.60
C GLU A 44 -30.71 1.79 13.46
N THR A 45 -29.93 2.06 12.41
CA THR A 45 -30.34 2.93 11.30
C THR A 45 -30.29 2.22 9.96
N GLU A 46 -31.39 2.27 9.20
CA GLU A 46 -31.45 1.74 7.83
C GLU A 46 -30.82 2.70 6.81
N ARG A 47 -30.60 3.95 7.20
CA ARG A 47 -30.09 5.01 6.33
C ARG A 47 -28.59 4.92 6.10
N ALA A 48 -28.19 4.68 4.85
CA ALA A 48 -26.80 4.55 4.44
C ALA A 48 -25.93 5.78 4.77
N ASP A 49 -26.47 7.00 4.68
CA ASP A 49 -25.72 8.23 4.96
C ASP A 49 -25.37 8.39 6.46
N ILE A 50 -26.24 7.96 7.35
CA ILE A 50 -25.99 7.94 8.80
C ILE A 50 -25.01 6.81 9.14
N ARG A 51 -25.18 5.61 8.55
CA ARG A 51 -24.25 4.49 8.73
C ARG A 51 -22.83 4.86 8.28
N GLN A 52 -22.70 5.50 7.12
CA GLN A 52 -21.42 5.97 6.60
C GLN A 52 -20.75 6.95 7.58
N ALA A 53 -21.48 8.00 8.01
CA ALA A 53 -20.94 8.98 8.96
C ALA A 53 -20.53 8.32 10.29
N ALA A 54 -21.27 7.30 10.74
CA ALA A 54 -20.95 6.55 11.93
C ALA A 54 -19.68 5.69 11.76
N PHE A 55 -19.51 4.99 10.63
CA PHE A 55 -18.25 4.27 10.33
C PHE A 55 -17.05 5.19 10.25
N GLU A 56 -17.20 6.38 9.65
CA GLU A 56 -16.12 7.38 9.62
C GLU A 56 -15.76 7.86 11.04
N CYS A 57 -16.74 8.03 11.94
CA CYS A 57 -16.48 8.32 13.36
C CYS A 57 -15.70 7.18 14.04
N LEU A 58 -16.00 5.92 13.70
CA LEU A 58 -15.31 4.77 14.29
C LEU A 58 -13.82 4.77 13.96
N GLY A 59 -13.42 5.17 12.75
CA GLY A 59 -12.01 5.32 12.39
C GLY A 59 -11.26 6.30 13.31
N SER A 60 -11.90 7.44 13.63
CA SER A 60 -11.36 8.42 14.58
C SER A 60 -11.28 7.85 16.00
N VAL A 61 -12.32 7.15 16.46
CA VAL A 61 -12.34 6.49 17.78
C VAL A 61 -11.24 5.44 17.91
N VAL A 62 -10.99 4.64 16.87
CA VAL A 62 -9.90 3.64 16.89
C VAL A 62 -8.56 4.33 17.13
N SER A 63 -8.32 5.46 16.48
CA SER A 63 -7.04 6.16 16.52
C SER A 63 -6.77 6.84 17.87
N THR A 64 -7.81 7.25 18.62
CA THR A 64 -7.69 7.97 19.90
C THR A 64 -7.99 7.09 21.13
N HIS A 65 -8.89 6.12 21.00
CA HIS A 65 -9.48 5.39 22.12
C HIS A 65 -9.62 3.87 21.86
N TYR A 66 -8.63 3.26 21.21
CA TYR A 66 -8.61 1.81 20.91
C TYR A 66 -8.97 0.91 22.12
N ALA A 67 -8.52 1.26 23.33
CA ALA A 67 -8.76 0.47 24.55
C ALA A 67 -10.24 0.34 24.92
N VAL A 68 -11.09 1.31 24.52
CA VAL A 68 -12.52 1.33 24.85
C VAL A 68 -13.32 0.41 23.92
N LEU A 69 -12.72 -0.11 22.85
CA LEU A 69 -13.39 -0.91 21.84
C LEU A 69 -13.55 -2.39 22.23
N GLU A 70 -12.77 -2.90 23.20
CA GLU A 70 -12.77 -4.32 23.58
C GLU A 70 -14.18 -4.89 23.89
N PRO A 71 -15.06 -4.21 24.66
CA PRO A 71 -16.40 -4.73 24.94
C PRO A 71 -17.29 -4.84 23.71
N TYR A 72 -16.97 -4.11 22.65
CA TYR A 72 -17.76 -4.02 21.42
C TYR A 72 -17.15 -4.83 20.27
N ARG A 73 -16.06 -5.57 20.52
CA ARG A 73 -15.29 -6.29 19.50
C ARG A 73 -16.15 -7.17 18.60
N GLU A 74 -16.97 -8.04 19.18
CA GLU A 74 -17.78 -9.01 18.42
C GLU A 74 -18.79 -8.32 17.51
N ILE A 75 -19.50 -7.32 18.05
CA ILE A 75 -20.51 -6.53 17.31
C ILE A 75 -19.83 -5.74 16.19
N LEU A 76 -18.66 -5.15 16.46
CA LEU A 76 -17.88 -4.41 15.47
C LEU A 76 -17.40 -5.30 14.33
N VAL A 77 -16.86 -6.47 14.65
CA VAL A 77 -16.42 -7.45 13.65
C VAL A 77 -17.60 -7.84 12.77
N GLU A 78 -18.74 -8.22 13.36
CA GLU A 78 -19.92 -8.62 12.61
C GLU A 78 -20.40 -7.50 11.67
N ARG A 79 -20.58 -6.29 12.19
CA ARG A 79 -21.15 -5.16 11.42
C ARG A 79 -20.22 -4.65 10.33
N THR A 80 -18.93 -4.53 10.63
CA THR A 80 -17.94 -4.07 9.65
C THR A 80 -17.75 -5.09 8.53
N ILE A 81 -17.78 -6.39 8.82
CA ILE A 81 -17.71 -7.43 7.78
C ILE A 81 -19.00 -7.43 6.95
N ASN A 82 -20.19 -7.35 7.57
CA ASN A 82 -21.44 -7.29 6.81
C ASN A 82 -21.50 -6.06 5.90
N ALA A 83 -20.89 -4.94 6.30
CA ALA A 83 -20.75 -3.76 5.45
C ALA A 83 -19.82 -3.97 4.24
N LEU A 84 -18.86 -4.91 4.31
CA LEU A 84 -18.03 -5.33 3.18
C LEU A 84 -18.74 -6.32 2.26
N GLU A 85 -19.54 -7.23 2.83
CA GLU A 85 -20.33 -8.24 2.12
C GLU A 85 -21.45 -7.58 1.28
N GLY A 86 -21.99 -6.45 1.73
CA GLY A 86 -23.08 -5.74 1.07
C GLY A 86 -22.73 -5.12 -0.29
N ASP A 87 -23.76 -4.87 -1.10
CA ASP A 87 -23.63 -4.22 -2.42
C ASP A 87 -23.47 -2.68 -2.34
N GLU A 88 -23.61 -2.09 -1.15
CA GLU A 88 -23.44 -0.66 -0.91
C GLU A 88 -21.95 -0.27 -0.79
N THR A 89 -21.32 0.09 -1.91
CA THR A 89 -19.91 0.56 -1.95
C THR A 89 -19.64 1.74 -1.01
N ALA A 90 -20.66 2.56 -0.72
CA ALA A 90 -20.61 3.68 0.20
C ALA A 90 -20.29 3.28 1.65
N LEU A 91 -20.62 2.05 2.06
CA LEU A 91 -20.31 1.51 3.39
C LEU A 91 -19.03 0.67 3.39
N ALA A 92 -18.72 0.02 2.27
CA ALA A 92 -17.55 -0.83 2.15
C ALA A 92 -16.23 -0.04 2.31
N LEU A 93 -16.14 1.17 1.73
CA LEU A 93 -14.92 2.01 1.88
C LEU A 93 -14.66 2.42 3.34
N PRO A 94 -15.61 3.03 4.08
CA PRO A 94 -15.45 3.31 5.51
C PRO A 94 -15.13 2.06 6.35
N ALA A 95 -15.71 0.91 6.01
CA ALA A 95 -15.40 -0.35 6.71
C ALA A 95 -13.93 -0.79 6.47
N ILE A 96 -13.41 -0.68 5.24
CA ILE A 96 -11.99 -0.94 4.95
C ILE A 96 -11.08 0.05 5.70
N GLU A 97 -11.47 1.32 5.77
CA GLU A 97 -10.73 2.35 6.51
C GLU A 97 -10.68 2.03 8.01
N PHE A 98 -11.80 1.61 8.60
CA PHE A 98 -11.85 1.13 9.98
C PHE A 98 -10.85 -0.01 10.23
N TRP A 99 -10.86 -1.05 9.39
CA TRP A 99 -9.91 -2.16 9.50
C TRP A 99 -8.46 -1.74 9.30
N SER A 100 -8.22 -0.76 8.43
CA SER A 100 -6.90 -0.17 8.23
C SER A 100 -6.43 0.57 9.48
N CYS A 101 -7.30 1.34 10.15
CA CYS A 101 -7.00 1.97 11.45
C CYS A 101 -6.67 0.94 12.53
N ILE A 102 -7.48 -0.12 12.64
CA ILE A 102 -7.23 -1.21 13.60
C ILE A 102 -5.84 -1.85 13.37
N CYS A 103 -5.48 -2.14 12.11
CA CYS A 103 -4.16 -2.67 11.78
C CYS A 103 -3.03 -1.72 12.21
N HIS A 104 -3.18 -0.40 12.00
CA HIS A 104 -2.19 0.59 12.43
C HIS A 104 -2.01 0.58 13.95
N GLU A 105 -3.10 0.58 14.72
CA GLU A 105 -3.03 0.56 16.18
C GLU A 105 -2.46 -0.75 16.72
N GLU A 106 -2.85 -1.89 16.18
CA GLU A 106 -2.30 -3.19 16.60
C GLU A 106 -0.81 -3.32 16.28
N MET A 107 -0.37 -2.81 15.12
CA MET A 107 1.06 -2.73 14.80
C MET A 107 1.82 -1.79 15.74
N LYS A 108 1.24 -0.63 16.11
CA LYS A 108 1.85 0.30 17.08
C LYS A 108 2.02 -0.38 18.45
N LEU A 109 0.98 -1.06 18.94
CA LEU A 109 1.00 -1.78 20.22
C LEU A 109 2.02 -2.92 20.22
N SER A 110 2.09 -3.70 19.13
CA SER A 110 3.07 -4.78 18.96
C SER A 110 4.51 -4.27 19.06
N ARG A 111 4.82 -3.09 18.49
CA ARG A 111 6.17 -2.49 18.54
C ARG A 111 6.60 -2.07 19.95
N VAL A 112 5.67 -1.66 20.80
CA VAL A 112 5.94 -1.30 22.19
C VAL A 112 5.80 -2.49 23.15
N GLY A 113 5.67 -3.71 22.62
CA GLY A 113 5.57 -4.95 23.40
C GLY A 113 4.24 -5.10 24.16
N LYS A 114 3.21 -4.33 23.81
CA LYS A 114 1.87 -4.46 24.39
C LYS A 114 1.01 -5.40 23.55
N SER A 115 0.26 -6.27 24.20
CA SER A 115 -0.79 -7.06 23.55
C SER A 115 -1.96 -6.15 23.19
N GLY A 116 -2.23 -5.99 21.90
CA GLY A 116 -3.49 -5.40 21.42
C GLY A 116 -4.68 -6.33 21.68
N HIS A 117 -5.85 -5.88 21.24
CA HIS A 117 -7.12 -6.59 21.40
C HIS A 117 -7.37 -7.69 20.36
N ARG A 118 -6.43 -7.86 19.42
CA ARG A 118 -6.42 -8.93 18.39
C ARG A 118 -7.71 -8.96 17.56
N PHE A 119 -8.24 -7.78 17.24
CA PHE A 119 -9.39 -7.61 16.34
C PHE A 119 -9.11 -8.26 14.99
N VAL A 120 -7.93 -8.01 14.41
CA VAL A 120 -7.58 -8.55 13.07
C VAL A 120 -7.46 -10.07 13.11
N GLU A 121 -6.86 -10.64 14.16
CA GLU A 121 -6.73 -12.09 14.32
C GLU A 121 -8.11 -12.76 14.44
N THR A 122 -9.03 -12.14 15.18
CA THR A 122 -10.41 -12.65 15.39
C THR A 122 -11.22 -12.68 14.10
N ALA A 123 -11.08 -11.66 13.26
CA ALA A 123 -11.84 -11.54 12.00
C ALA A 123 -11.11 -12.10 10.78
N LEU A 124 -9.89 -12.63 10.95
CA LEU A 124 -8.91 -12.81 9.87
C LEU A 124 -9.49 -13.53 8.64
N THR A 125 -10.13 -14.68 8.82
CA THR A 125 -10.65 -15.48 7.71
C THR A 125 -11.73 -14.73 6.92
N ARG A 126 -12.71 -14.14 7.61
CA ARG A 126 -13.79 -13.39 6.96
C ARG A 126 -13.26 -12.12 6.31
N LEU A 127 -12.42 -11.38 7.02
CA LEU A 127 -11.84 -10.14 6.53
C LEU A 127 -11.01 -10.36 5.27
N VAL A 128 -10.13 -11.36 5.25
CA VAL A 128 -9.32 -11.67 4.06
C VAL A 128 -10.21 -12.07 2.89
N SER A 129 -11.23 -12.91 3.12
CA SER A 129 -12.20 -13.28 2.08
C SER A 129 -12.84 -12.05 1.43
N GLU A 130 -13.38 -11.14 2.24
CA GLU A 130 -14.02 -9.93 1.74
C GLU A 130 -13.04 -9.00 1.00
N LEU A 131 -11.84 -8.81 1.55
CA LEU A 131 -10.80 -7.99 0.91
C LEU A 131 -10.41 -8.56 -0.46
N LEU A 132 -10.27 -9.88 -0.59
CA LEU A 132 -10.01 -10.52 -1.89
C LEU A 132 -11.20 -10.35 -2.85
N GLY A 133 -12.42 -10.44 -2.35
CA GLY A 133 -13.64 -10.16 -3.13
C GLY A 133 -13.68 -8.74 -3.70
N THR A 134 -13.17 -7.74 -2.96
CA THR A 134 -13.08 -6.37 -3.49
C THR A 134 -12.13 -6.25 -4.69
N LEU A 135 -11.06 -7.05 -4.74
CA LEU A 135 -10.08 -7.02 -5.82
C LEU A 135 -10.66 -7.47 -7.15
N LEU A 136 -11.76 -8.24 -7.15
CA LEU A 136 -12.44 -8.69 -8.37
C LEU A 136 -13.36 -7.63 -8.98
N LYS A 137 -13.63 -6.51 -8.28
CA LYS A 137 -14.63 -5.52 -8.70
C LYS A 137 -14.06 -4.38 -9.59
N GLN A 138 -12.75 -4.40 -9.93
CA GLN A 138 -12.01 -3.22 -10.43
C GLN A 138 -12.59 -2.54 -11.69
N ASP A 139 -13.27 -3.29 -12.56
CA ASP A 139 -13.70 -2.81 -13.89
C ASP A 139 -15.15 -2.35 -13.96
N ARG A 140 -15.89 -2.34 -12.85
CA ARG A 140 -17.32 -2.00 -12.86
C ARG A 140 -17.58 -0.50 -12.98
N ASN A 141 -16.88 0.31 -12.18
CA ASN A 141 -16.93 1.78 -12.19
C ASN A 141 -15.76 2.35 -11.36
N ASP A 142 -15.61 3.68 -11.35
CA ASP A 142 -14.54 4.37 -10.62
C ASP A 142 -14.55 4.11 -9.11
N ASP A 143 -15.72 3.97 -8.49
CA ASP A 143 -15.82 3.71 -7.05
C ASP A 143 -15.41 2.28 -6.70
N ASN A 144 -15.73 1.31 -7.55
CA ASN A 144 -15.25 -0.05 -7.41
C ASN A 144 -13.73 -0.16 -7.62
N ARG A 145 -13.15 0.67 -8.49
CA ARG A 145 -11.69 0.78 -8.62
C ARG A 145 -11.05 1.33 -7.34
N LYS A 146 -11.63 2.37 -6.73
CA LYS A 146 -11.18 2.88 -5.42
C LYS A 146 -11.30 1.80 -4.35
N LEU A 147 -12.42 1.07 -4.33
CA LEU A 147 -12.67 -0.02 -3.39
C LEU A 147 -11.62 -1.12 -3.51
N ALA A 148 -11.29 -1.56 -4.73
CA ALA A 148 -10.26 -2.56 -4.96
C ALA A 148 -8.86 -2.07 -4.55
N VAL A 149 -8.54 -0.79 -4.78
CA VAL A 149 -7.27 -0.20 -4.32
C VAL A 149 -7.20 -0.17 -2.79
N ALA A 150 -8.29 0.25 -2.13
CA ALA A 150 -8.41 0.27 -0.68
C ALA A 150 -8.31 -1.14 -0.10
N GLY A 151 -9.02 -2.12 -0.67
CA GLY A 151 -9.00 -3.51 -0.25
C GLY A 151 -7.61 -4.14 -0.34
N GLY A 152 -6.90 -3.92 -1.45
CA GLY A 152 -5.52 -4.38 -1.59
C GLY A 152 -4.56 -3.71 -0.61
N THR A 153 -4.76 -2.43 -0.30
CA THR A 153 -3.94 -1.72 0.68
C THR A 153 -4.18 -2.25 2.09
N CYS A 154 -5.45 -2.44 2.46
CA CYS A 154 -5.85 -3.01 3.73
C CYS A 154 -5.35 -4.45 3.88
N LEU A 155 -5.39 -5.27 2.82
CA LEU A 155 -4.82 -6.62 2.84
C LEU A 155 -3.33 -6.62 3.18
N GLY A 156 -2.57 -5.65 2.68
CA GLY A 156 -1.16 -5.48 3.05
C GLY A 156 -0.96 -5.08 4.51
N LEU A 157 -1.85 -4.24 5.06
CA LEU A 157 -1.85 -3.90 6.49
C LEU A 157 -2.20 -5.11 7.37
N VAL A 158 -3.19 -5.91 6.96
CA VAL A 158 -3.55 -7.17 7.62
C VAL A 158 -2.35 -8.11 7.62
N ALA A 159 -1.72 -8.33 6.45
CA ALA A 159 -0.54 -9.17 6.33
C ALA A 159 0.61 -8.72 7.24
N ARG A 160 0.81 -7.41 7.40
CA ARG A 160 1.83 -6.87 8.32
C ARG A 160 1.47 -7.02 9.80
N THR A 161 0.18 -7.04 10.11
CA THR A 161 -0.33 -7.19 11.48
C THR A 161 -0.25 -8.64 11.95
N VAL A 162 -0.74 -9.59 11.13
CA VAL A 162 -0.79 -11.02 11.50
C VAL A 162 0.37 -11.86 10.95
N ARG A 163 1.23 -11.27 10.10
CA ARG A 163 2.38 -11.92 9.46
C ARG A 163 1.97 -13.19 8.69
N ASP A 164 2.63 -14.31 8.93
CA ASP A 164 2.50 -15.53 8.13
C ASP A 164 1.11 -16.19 8.22
N ALA A 165 0.29 -15.81 9.21
CA ALA A 165 -1.08 -16.30 9.34
C ALA A 165 -1.97 -15.96 8.12
N VAL A 166 -1.60 -14.95 7.34
CA VAL A 166 -2.35 -14.55 6.13
C VAL A 166 -2.11 -15.49 4.93
N ILE A 167 -0.97 -16.20 4.90
CA ILE A 167 -0.53 -17.02 3.76
C ILE A 167 -1.56 -18.08 3.36
N PRO A 168 -2.06 -18.95 4.28
CA PRO A 168 -3.01 -19.99 3.90
C PRO A 168 -4.36 -19.46 3.40
N LEU A 169 -4.66 -18.18 3.63
CA LEU A 169 -5.92 -17.56 3.23
C LEU A 169 -5.82 -16.87 1.85
N VAL A 170 -4.69 -16.21 1.57
CA VAL A 170 -4.52 -15.44 0.32
C VAL A 170 -3.95 -16.30 -0.82
N ARG A 171 -3.05 -17.23 -0.50
CA ARG A 171 -2.33 -17.99 -1.52
C ARG A 171 -3.24 -18.87 -2.40
N PRO A 172 -4.27 -19.56 -1.87
CA PRO A 172 -5.18 -20.34 -2.72
C PRO A 172 -5.87 -19.46 -3.77
N PHE A 173 -6.37 -18.29 -3.37
CA PHE A 173 -6.98 -17.32 -4.28
C PHE A 173 -6.00 -16.86 -5.36
N ALA A 174 -4.75 -16.56 -5.01
CA ALA A 174 -3.75 -16.18 -5.99
C ALA A 174 -3.54 -17.30 -7.02
N LEU A 175 -3.22 -18.52 -6.57
CA LEU A 175 -2.92 -19.67 -7.43
C LEU A 175 -4.07 -20.06 -8.36
N GLU A 176 -5.31 -19.89 -7.90
CA GLU A 176 -6.49 -20.14 -8.72
C GLU A 176 -6.62 -19.11 -9.86
N ASN A 177 -6.21 -17.87 -9.63
CA ASN A 177 -6.51 -16.75 -10.51
C ASN A 177 -5.33 -16.27 -11.37
N ILE A 178 -4.09 -16.65 -11.04
CA ILE A 178 -2.87 -16.23 -11.77
C ILE A 178 -2.87 -16.58 -13.26
N SER A 179 -3.56 -17.67 -13.66
CA SER A 179 -3.62 -18.16 -15.03
C SER A 179 -5.02 -18.05 -15.63
N ASN A 180 -5.90 -17.26 -15.02
CA ASN A 180 -7.27 -17.08 -15.50
C ASN A 180 -7.29 -16.40 -16.88
N THR A 181 -8.21 -16.82 -17.75
CA THR A 181 -8.39 -16.23 -19.08
C THR A 181 -8.80 -14.76 -19.00
N ASP A 182 -9.60 -14.40 -18.00
CA ASP A 182 -10.04 -13.02 -17.78
C ASP A 182 -8.93 -12.23 -17.05
N PRO A 183 -8.43 -11.13 -17.65
CA PRO A 183 -7.37 -10.30 -17.07
C PRO A 183 -7.73 -9.71 -15.70
N ARG A 184 -9.02 -9.55 -15.38
CA ARG A 184 -9.47 -9.04 -14.07
C ARG A 184 -9.04 -9.93 -12.93
N TYR A 185 -9.20 -11.24 -13.10
CA TYR A 185 -8.80 -12.22 -12.10
C TYR A 185 -7.28 -12.29 -11.98
N ARG A 186 -6.55 -12.20 -13.10
CA ARG A 186 -5.08 -12.12 -13.07
C ARG A 186 -4.59 -10.85 -12.37
N GLN A 187 -5.24 -9.71 -12.60
CA GLN A 187 -4.92 -8.45 -11.93
C GLN A 187 -5.20 -8.53 -10.43
N ALA A 188 -6.34 -9.10 -10.04
CA ALA A 188 -6.70 -9.31 -8.64
C ALA A 188 -5.71 -10.25 -7.94
N ALA A 189 -5.32 -11.37 -8.58
CA ALA A 189 -4.31 -12.29 -8.08
C ALA A 189 -2.95 -11.60 -7.89
N THR A 190 -2.53 -10.84 -8.90
CA THR A 190 -1.30 -10.05 -8.89
C THR A 190 -1.30 -9.04 -7.73
N ARG A 191 -2.41 -8.32 -7.55
CA ARG A 191 -2.58 -7.36 -6.46
C ARG A 191 -2.54 -8.05 -5.10
N ALA A 192 -3.25 -9.17 -4.95
CA ALA A 192 -3.26 -9.96 -3.71
C ALA A 192 -1.85 -10.44 -3.34
N CYS A 193 -1.12 -11.02 -4.29
CA CYS A 193 0.28 -11.43 -4.13
C CYS A 193 1.16 -10.27 -3.64
N GLY A 194 1.09 -9.12 -4.31
CA GLY A 194 1.85 -7.93 -3.90
C GLY A 194 1.54 -7.49 -2.48
N SER A 195 0.25 -7.37 -2.16
CA SER A 195 -0.23 -6.91 -0.86
C SER A 195 0.23 -7.80 0.28
N TYR A 196 0.05 -9.13 0.19
CA TYR A 196 0.38 -10.00 1.31
C TYR A 196 1.90 -10.18 1.49
N LEU A 197 2.69 -10.06 0.41
CA LEU A 197 4.15 -10.13 0.45
C LEU A 197 4.81 -8.98 1.24
N GLU A 198 4.07 -7.91 1.54
CA GLU A 198 4.53 -6.81 2.40
C GLU A 198 4.71 -7.21 3.88
N GLY A 199 4.05 -8.27 4.35
CA GLY A 199 4.02 -8.63 5.78
C GLY A 199 4.63 -9.98 6.17
N VAL A 200 4.80 -10.90 5.22
CA VAL A 200 5.19 -12.29 5.50
C VAL A 200 6.70 -12.47 5.70
N SER A 201 7.09 -13.43 6.55
CA SER A 201 8.48 -13.78 6.82
C SER A 201 9.11 -14.60 5.69
N VAL A 202 8.31 -15.42 4.99
CA VAL A 202 8.78 -16.28 3.90
C VAL A 202 9.14 -15.43 2.70
N GLU A 203 10.43 -15.14 2.56
CA GLU A 203 10.91 -14.37 1.42
C GLU A 203 10.71 -15.15 0.11
N TYR A 204 10.11 -14.49 -0.88
CA TYR A 204 10.14 -14.87 -2.31
C TYR A 204 9.21 -16.00 -2.80
N LEU A 205 8.17 -16.40 -2.06
CA LEU A 205 7.28 -17.47 -2.54
C LEU A 205 6.58 -17.13 -3.87
N ASP A 206 6.11 -15.88 -4.01
CA ASP A 206 5.32 -15.43 -5.17
C ASP A 206 6.02 -14.32 -5.98
N LEU A 207 7.24 -13.92 -5.59
CA LEU A 207 8.00 -12.90 -6.33
C LEU A 207 8.31 -13.34 -7.78
N PRO A 208 8.70 -14.60 -8.06
CA PRO A 208 8.93 -15.04 -9.44
C PRO A 208 7.69 -14.84 -10.32
N TYR A 209 6.49 -15.16 -9.81
CA TYR A 209 5.24 -14.92 -10.53
C TYR A 209 5.04 -13.44 -10.83
N LEU A 210 5.19 -12.55 -9.84
CA LEU A 210 5.04 -11.11 -10.06
C LEU A 210 6.03 -10.59 -11.12
N LEU A 211 7.24 -11.12 -11.17
CA LEU A 211 8.23 -10.75 -12.19
C LEU A 211 7.85 -11.24 -13.58
N THR A 212 7.28 -12.44 -13.69
CA THR A 212 6.75 -12.98 -14.96
C THR A 212 5.53 -12.18 -15.41
N ALA A 213 4.53 -11.98 -14.55
CA ALA A 213 3.33 -11.21 -14.86
C ALA A 213 3.67 -9.78 -15.31
N MET A 214 4.66 -9.16 -14.68
CA MET A 214 5.16 -7.84 -15.05
C MET A 214 5.81 -7.79 -16.44
N LYS A 215 6.46 -8.88 -16.90
CA LYS A 215 7.19 -8.94 -18.16
C LYS A 215 6.37 -9.46 -19.33
N GLU A 216 5.53 -10.45 -19.06
CA GLU A 216 5.00 -11.38 -20.07
C GLU A 216 3.47 -11.40 -20.12
N ASP A 217 2.74 -10.77 -19.17
CA ASP A 217 1.27 -10.75 -19.25
C ASP A 217 0.80 -9.98 -20.49
N GLN A 218 -0.27 -10.44 -21.11
CA GLN A 218 -0.83 -9.82 -22.32
C GLN A 218 -1.55 -8.50 -22.01
N ASP A 219 -2.02 -8.33 -20.77
CA ASP A 219 -2.78 -7.17 -20.33
C ASP A 219 -1.88 -6.11 -19.65
N ARG A 220 -2.02 -4.85 -20.09
CA ARG A 220 -1.20 -3.73 -19.58
C ARG A 220 -1.53 -3.37 -18.13
N HIS A 221 -2.78 -3.54 -17.68
CA HIS A 221 -3.17 -3.27 -16.31
C HIS A 221 -2.63 -4.34 -15.36
N VAL A 222 -2.58 -5.60 -15.79
CA VAL A 222 -1.91 -6.68 -15.03
C VAL A 222 -0.41 -6.40 -14.91
N GLN A 223 0.26 -6.05 -16.01
CA GLN A 223 1.68 -5.68 -15.99
C GLN A 223 1.97 -4.52 -15.04
N ALA A 224 1.19 -3.43 -15.11
CA ALA A 224 1.34 -2.25 -14.26
C ALA A 224 1.06 -2.55 -12.76
N THR A 225 0.11 -3.46 -12.50
CA THR A 225 -0.19 -3.92 -11.13
C THR A 225 0.95 -4.75 -10.58
N ALA A 226 1.47 -5.71 -11.36
CA ALA A 226 2.60 -6.55 -10.99
C ALA A 226 3.83 -5.70 -10.68
N GLN A 227 4.11 -4.73 -11.54
CA GLN A 227 5.17 -3.75 -11.35
C GLN A 227 5.02 -2.97 -10.04
N SER A 228 3.84 -2.40 -9.79
CA SER A 228 3.57 -1.64 -8.56
C SER A 228 3.75 -2.50 -7.31
N CYS A 229 3.33 -3.77 -7.37
CA CYS A 229 3.50 -4.75 -6.32
C CYS A 229 4.98 -5.06 -6.05
N VAL A 230 5.78 -5.32 -7.10
CA VAL A 230 7.23 -5.54 -6.97
C VAL A 230 7.93 -4.37 -6.29
N ILE A 231 7.56 -3.13 -6.66
CA ILE A 231 8.12 -1.91 -6.06
C ILE A 231 7.72 -1.77 -4.60
N ALA A 232 6.45 -1.99 -4.27
CA ALA A 232 5.94 -1.91 -2.91
C ALA A 232 6.64 -2.92 -1.99
N VAL A 233 6.73 -4.18 -2.44
CA VAL A 233 7.44 -5.25 -1.71
C VAL A 233 8.93 -4.91 -1.55
N ALA A 234 9.59 -4.44 -2.61
CA ALA A 234 10.98 -4.01 -2.53
C ALA A 234 11.16 -2.91 -1.48
N ARG A 235 10.43 -1.79 -1.60
CA ARG A 235 10.48 -0.66 -0.66
C ARG A 235 10.25 -1.12 0.78
N LYS A 236 9.28 -1.99 1.02
CA LYS A 236 8.95 -2.45 2.36
C LYS A 236 10.05 -3.32 2.97
N ARG A 237 10.66 -4.22 2.19
CA ARG A 237 11.80 -5.05 2.65
C ARG A 237 13.02 -4.21 2.99
N ILE A 238 13.21 -3.12 2.25
CA ILE A 238 14.25 -2.13 2.51
C ILE A 238 14.02 -1.45 3.86
N GLU A 239 12.79 -0.97 4.12
CA GLU A 239 12.43 -0.34 5.40
C GLU A 239 12.61 -1.30 6.58
N ASP A 240 12.22 -2.57 6.43
CA ASP A 240 12.22 -3.53 7.53
C ASP A 240 13.62 -4.09 7.83
N SER A 241 14.54 -4.13 6.87
CA SER A 241 15.90 -4.65 7.06
C SER A 241 16.88 -4.10 6.00
N PRO A 242 17.33 -2.84 6.14
CA PRO A 242 18.26 -2.21 5.19
C PRO A 242 19.57 -3.02 5.04
N GLU A 243 20.09 -3.58 6.14
CA GLU A 243 21.32 -4.39 6.18
C GLU A 243 21.19 -5.81 5.59
N LYS A 244 19.98 -6.37 5.48
CA LYS A 244 19.78 -7.70 4.84
C LYS A 244 19.51 -7.55 3.35
N PHE A 245 18.80 -6.48 2.96
CA PHE A 245 18.52 -6.15 1.58
C PHE A 245 19.81 -5.82 0.81
N SER A 246 20.78 -5.17 1.48
CA SER A 246 22.11 -4.89 0.95
C SER A 246 22.86 -6.17 0.50
N ARG A 247 22.66 -7.30 1.16
CA ARG A 247 23.29 -8.59 0.80
C ARG A 247 22.55 -9.33 -0.32
N LYS A 248 21.29 -9.00 -0.60
CA LYS A 248 20.45 -9.65 -1.64
C LYS A 248 19.98 -8.62 -2.67
N LEU A 249 20.89 -8.11 -3.50
CA LEU A 249 20.58 -7.43 -4.77
C LEU A 249 19.99 -8.37 -5.84
N ALA A 250 19.20 -9.37 -5.45
CA ALA A 250 18.47 -10.22 -6.39
C ALA A 250 17.39 -9.42 -7.17
N LEU A 251 16.90 -8.31 -6.62
CA LEU A 251 16.06 -7.34 -7.34
C LEU A 251 16.82 -6.63 -8.47
N LEU A 252 18.15 -6.57 -8.43
CA LEU A 252 18.93 -6.08 -9.57
C LEU A 252 18.85 -6.99 -10.82
N ARG A 253 18.41 -8.25 -10.70
CA ARG A 253 18.16 -9.13 -11.85
C ARG A 253 16.84 -8.84 -12.57
N VAL A 254 15.93 -8.11 -11.93
CA VAL A 254 14.69 -7.61 -12.57
C VAL A 254 15.01 -6.64 -13.71
N PHE A 255 16.16 -5.97 -13.64
CA PHE A 255 16.66 -4.99 -14.61
C PHE A 255 16.96 -5.58 -15.98
N GLU A 256 17.26 -6.87 -16.08
CA GLU A 256 17.88 -7.42 -17.29
C GLU A 256 16.88 -7.69 -18.42
N HIS A 257 15.57 -7.81 -18.13
CA HIS A 257 14.60 -8.27 -19.13
C HIS A 257 13.19 -7.64 -18.99
N GLY A 258 13.09 -6.36 -18.62
CA GLY A 258 11.81 -5.68 -18.43
C GLY A 258 11.44 -4.72 -19.57
N SER A 259 10.13 -4.48 -19.78
CA SER A 259 9.64 -3.40 -20.63
C SER A 259 10.21 -2.04 -20.17
N ALA A 260 10.19 -1.04 -21.04
CA ALA A 260 10.66 0.30 -20.69
C ALA A 260 10.04 0.85 -19.39
N LEU A 261 8.73 0.67 -19.22
CA LEU A 261 8.00 1.07 -18.03
C LEU A 261 8.58 0.39 -16.78
N VAL A 262 8.87 -0.92 -16.85
CA VAL A 262 9.48 -1.70 -15.76
C VAL A 262 10.84 -1.14 -15.37
N ARG A 263 11.68 -0.84 -16.36
CA ARG A 263 13.02 -0.27 -16.13
C ARG A 263 12.92 1.12 -15.50
N GLU A 264 12.00 1.97 -15.95
CA GLU A 264 11.76 3.30 -15.37
C GLU A 264 11.43 3.22 -13.88
N LYS A 265 10.37 2.49 -13.49
CA LYS A 265 9.96 2.49 -12.08
C LYS A 265 10.92 1.71 -11.18
N THR A 266 11.61 0.69 -11.70
CA THR A 266 12.67 0.01 -10.94
C THR A 266 13.82 0.97 -10.64
N MET A 267 14.19 1.84 -11.60
CA MET A 267 15.16 2.89 -11.37
C MET A 267 14.70 3.80 -10.22
N LEU A 268 13.45 4.28 -10.26
CA LEU A 268 12.87 5.11 -9.19
C LEU A 268 12.86 4.42 -7.82
N ALA A 269 12.56 3.13 -7.77
CA ALA A 269 12.60 2.34 -6.53
C ALA A 269 14.02 2.28 -5.95
N VAL A 270 15.05 2.17 -6.79
CA VAL A 270 16.44 2.24 -6.34
C VAL A 270 16.86 3.65 -5.89
N GLY A 271 16.33 4.70 -6.50
CA GLY A 271 16.52 6.08 -5.99
C GLY A 271 15.95 6.27 -4.59
N ALA A 272 14.72 5.81 -4.37
CA ALA A 272 14.10 5.82 -3.03
C ALA A 272 14.88 4.98 -2.02
N LEU A 273 15.38 3.81 -2.44
CA LEU A 273 16.26 2.94 -1.66
C LEU A 273 17.53 3.66 -1.23
N ALA A 274 18.21 4.33 -2.17
CA ALA A 274 19.42 5.07 -1.86
C ALA A 274 19.14 6.14 -0.79
N CYS A 275 18.06 6.92 -0.95
CA CYS A 275 17.66 7.93 0.04
C CYS A 275 17.35 7.32 1.42
N ALA A 276 16.76 6.12 1.48
CA ALA A 276 16.43 5.45 2.73
C ALA A 276 17.65 4.84 3.44
N ILE A 277 18.56 4.22 2.68
CA ILE A 277 19.81 3.63 3.22
C ILE A 277 20.86 4.71 3.52
N GLY A 278 20.85 5.81 2.77
CA GLY A 278 21.84 6.87 2.88
C GLY A 278 23.25 6.40 2.50
N PRO A 279 24.30 6.76 3.25
CA PRO A 279 25.70 6.61 2.85
C PRO A 279 26.17 5.15 2.76
N GLU A 280 25.43 4.19 3.34
CA GLU A 280 25.75 2.75 3.26
C GLU A 280 25.46 2.15 1.89
N PHE A 281 24.63 2.82 1.08
CA PHE A 281 24.31 2.40 -0.29
C PHE A 281 25.56 2.37 -1.18
N MET A 282 26.64 3.04 -0.76
CA MET A 282 27.94 3.02 -1.44
C MET A 282 28.46 1.60 -1.69
N THR A 283 28.16 0.66 -0.80
CA THR A 283 28.54 -0.76 -0.96
C THR A 283 27.91 -1.41 -2.20
N HIS A 284 26.87 -0.83 -2.78
CA HIS A 284 26.18 -1.33 -3.98
C HIS A 284 26.40 -0.49 -5.22
N MET A 285 27.05 0.66 -5.08
CA MET A 285 27.26 1.58 -6.19
C MET A 285 28.05 0.95 -7.35
N HIS A 286 28.97 0.04 -7.06
CA HIS A 286 29.69 -0.68 -8.09
C HIS A 286 28.78 -1.57 -8.97
N LEU A 287 27.72 -2.17 -8.41
CA LEU A 287 26.74 -2.99 -9.15
C LEU A 287 25.66 -2.17 -9.84
N PHE A 288 25.33 -0.99 -9.29
CA PHE A 288 24.27 -0.13 -9.80
C PHE A 288 24.76 0.88 -10.84
N SER A 289 26.00 1.37 -10.70
CA SER A 289 26.57 2.41 -11.56
C SER A 289 26.57 2.03 -13.04
N GLU A 290 26.89 0.78 -13.39
CA GLU A 290 26.82 0.33 -14.79
C GLU A 290 25.39 0.38 -15.34
N ARG A 291 24.40 -0.02 -14.52
CA ARG A 291 22.98 0.03 -14.91
C ARG A 291 22.49 1.47 -15.07
N LEU A 292 22.89 2.35 -14.16
CA LEU A 292 22.56 3.77 -14.23
C LEU A 292 23.18 4.40 -15.49
N LYS A 293 24.43 4.06 -15.83
CA LYS A 293 25.06 4.49 -17.09
C LYS A 293 24.26 4.02 -18.31
N THR A 294 23.82 2.77 -18.35
CA THR A 294 22.99 2.25 -19.45
C THR A 294 21.66 3.00 -19.55
N GLY A 295 20.97 3.25 -18.43
CA GLY A 295 19.70 3.98 -18.40
C GLY A 295 19.83 5.45 -18.82
N LEU A 296 20.93 6.12 -18.46
CA LEU A 296 21.24 7.49 -18.88
C LEU A 296 21.50 7.62 -20.39
N VAL A 297 21.92 6.52 -21.04
CA VAL A 297 22.25 6.48 -22.48
C VAL A 297 21.15 5.82 -23.30
N ASP A 298 20.07 5.32 -22.71
CA ASP A 298 18.99 4.68 -23.47
C ASP A 298 18.23 5.73 -24.32
N TRP A 299 18.61 5.82 -25.59
CA TRP A 299 18.08 6.78 -26.56
C TRP A 299 16.64 6.47 -26.98
N ASN A 300 16.23 5.20 -26.83
CA ASN A 300 14.94 4.70 -27.31
C ASN A 300 13.81 4.87 -26.30
N ASN A 301 14.11 5.18 -25.04
CA ASN A 301 13.08 5.39 -24.03
C ASN A 301 13.29 6.61 -23.14
N HIS A 302 12.49 7.65 -23.40
CA HIS A 302 12.55 8.92 -22.67
C HIS A 302 12.20 8.77 -21.19
N GLU A 303 11.26 7.89 -20.83
CA GLU A 303 10.83 7.68 -19.44
C GLU A 303 11.95 7.06 -18.60
N VAL A 304 12.58 5.99 -19.09
CA VAL A 304 13.74 5.34 -18.43
C VAL A 304 14.88 6.34 -18.23
N ARG A 305 15.14 7.17 -19.24
CA ARG A 305 16.20 8.19 -19.17
C ARG A 305 15.89 9.24 -18.12
N PHE A 306 14.66 9.76 -18.08
CA PHE A 306 14.23 10.73 -17.08
C PHE A 306 14.30 10.17 -15.66
N ALA A 307 13.85 8.93 -15.45
CA ALA A 307 13.98 8.25 -14.16
C ALA A 307 15.44 8.05 -13.75
N SER A 308 16.32 7.74 -14.71
CA SER A 308 17.76 7.61 -14.46
C SER A 308 18.38 8.92 -13.98
N TYR A 309 18.00 10.07 -14.56
CA TYR A 309 18.43 11.38 -14.08
C TYR A 309 17.95 11.69 -12.66
N ARG A 310 16.67 11.40 -12.38
CA ARG A 310 16.12 11.59 -11.03
C ARG A 310 16.90 10.78 -10.00
N VAL A 311 17.21 9.53 -10.33
CA VAL A 311 17.90 8.61 -9.44
C VAL A 311 19.36 8.98 -9.26
N ALA A 312 20.02 9.53 -10.29
CA ALA A 312 21.34 10.14 -10.11
C ALA A 312 21.30 11.28 -9.08
N GLY A 313 20.25 12.11 -9.09
CA GLY A 313 20.01 13.14 -8.06
C GLY A 313 19.73 12.57 -6.68
N ASP A 314 18.92 11.51 -6.60
CA ASP A 314 18.64 10.79 -5.34
C ASP A 314 19.92 10.19 -4.73
N LEU A 315 20.79 9.61 -5.56
CA LEU A 315 22.10 9.11 -5.14
C LEU A 315 23.02 10.21 -4.62
N CYS A 316 23.06 11.37 -5.29
CA CYS A 316 23.84 12.50 -4.82
C CYS A 316 23.38 12.96 -3.43
N ARG A 317 22.06 12.98 -3.18
CA ARG A 317 21.51 13.32 -1.85
C ARG A 317 21.79 12.25 -0.80
N ALA A 318 21.70 10.98 -1.19
CA ALA A 318 21.87 9.84 -0.29
C ALA A 318 23.32 9.60 0.15
N LEU A 319 24.27 9.73 -0.79
CA LEU A 319 25.67 9.36 -0.60
C LEU A 319 26.57 10.54 -0.24
N ASP A 320 26.06 11.77 -0.43
CA ASP A 320 26.81 13.00 -0.20
C ASP A 320 28.19 12.96 -0.93
N TYR A 321 29.28 13.38 -0.29
CA TYR A 321 30.63 13.35 -0.89
C TYR A 321 31.09 11.95 -1.35
N LYS A 322 30.47 10.85 -0.91
CA LYS A 322 30.86 9.49 -1.34
C LYS A 322 30.48 9.19 -2.78
N VAL A 323 29.59 9.97 -3.39
CA VAL A 323 29.21 9.80 -4.81
C VAL A 323 30.26 10.32 -5.79
N LEU A 324 31.24 11.09 -5.33
CA LEU A 324 32.27 11.73 -6.15
C LEU A 324 32.94 10.82 -7.21
N PRO A 325 33.30 9.55 -6.93
CA PRO A 325 33.89 8.66 -7.94
C PRO A 325 32.98 8.37 -9.14
N PHE A 326 31.67 8.57 -9.00
CA PHE A 326 30.67 8.33 -10.03
C PHE A 326 30.12 9.61 -10.66
N CYS A 327 30.24 10.76 -9.97
CA CYS A 327 29.74 12.06 -10.40
C CYS A 327 30.25 12.47 -11.77
N GLU A 328 31.53 12.21 -12.07
CA GLU A 328 32.12 12.61 -13.36
C GLU A 328 31.41 11.92 -14.53
N VAL A 329 31.07 10.64 -14.39
CA VAL A 329 30.34 9.89 -15.42
C VAL A 329 28.91 10.41 -15.54
N PHE A 330 28.24 10.69 -14.42
CA PHE A 330 26.87 11.22 -14.44
C PHE A 330 26.81 12.61 -15.09
N LEU A 331 27.70 13.51 -14.71
CA LEU A 331 27.76 14.89 -15.22
C LEU A 331 28.07 14.94 -16.71
N ARG A 332 29.02 14.13 -17.20
CA ARG A 332 29.29 14.05 -18.65
C ARG A 332 28.06 13.61 -19.44
N ARG A 333 27.29 12.64 -18.93
CA ARG A 333 26.08 12.15 -19.60
C ARG A 333 24.93 13.16 -19.55
N ILE A 334 24.74 13.84 -18.42
CA ILE A 334 23.76 14.93 -18.27
C ILE A 334 24.10 16.10 -19.21
N GLN A 335 25.38 16.47 -19.34
CA GLN A 335 25.84 17.53 -20.24
C GLN A 335 25.55 17.22 -21.71
N VAL A 336 25.76 15.97 -22.15
CA VAL A 336 25.42 15.54 -23.52
C VAL A 336 23.93 15.74 -23.78
N PHE A 337 23.07 15.31 -22.85
CA PHE A 337 21.64 15.52 -22.98
C PHE A 337 21.23 16.99 -23.00
N TYR A 338 21.82 17.82 -22.12
CA TYR A 338 21.53 19.25 -22.12
C TYR A 338 21.87 19.91 -23.46
N ARG A 339 23.00 19.52 -24.07
CA ARG A 339 23.39 20.00 -25.41
C ARG A 339 22.43 19.55 -26.50
N ASP A 340 22.00 18.29 -26.47
CA ASP A 340 21.06 17.75 -27.46
C ASP A 340 19.67 18.39 -27.35
N VAL A 341 19.19 18.69 -26.13
CA VAL A 341 17.91 19.37 -25.91
C VAL A 341 17.97 20.86 -26.28
N THR A 342 19.13 21.50 -26.09
CA THR A 342 19.31 22.93 -26.40
C THR A 342 19.81 23.20 -27.82
N GLY A 343 20.08 22.16 -28.63
CA GLY A 343 20.57 22.29 -30.00
C GLY A 343 21.97 22.89 -30.12
N GLN A 344 22.77 22.89 -29.05
CA GLN A 344 24.11 23.49 -29.05
C GLN A 344 25.15 22.48 -29.58
N THR A 345 25.53 22.59 -30.84
CA THR A 345 26.71 21.90 -31.41
C THR A 345 28.00 22.41 -30.76
N PRO A 346 29.03 21.56 -30.58
CA PRO A 346 30.27 21.98 -29.93
C PRO A 346 30.96 23.08 -30.74
N SER A 347 31.19 24.23 -30.13
CA SER A 347 32.15 25.21 -30.61
C SER A 347 33.53 24.56 -30.58
N SER A 348 34.14 24.48 -31.76
CA SER A 348 35.51 24.00 -32.04
C SER A 348 36.57 24.57 -31.10
#